data_AF-A0A934Q3S5-F1
#
_entry.id   AF-A0A934Q3S5-F1
#
_cell.length_a   1.000
_cell.length_b   1.000
_cell.length_c   1.000
_cell.angle_alpha   90.00
_cell.angle_beta   90.00
_cell.angle_gamma   90.00
#
_symmetry.space_group_name_H-M   'P 1'
#
loop_
_entity.id
_entity.type
_entity.pdbx_description
1 polymer ?
#
loop_
_entity_poly.entity_id
_entity_poly.type
_entity_poly.pdbx_seq_one_letter_code
_entity_poly.pdbx_strand_id
1 'polypeptide(L)'
;MASKAPTVRPRRASTKTYSQMLEEIELLQRQAEEMRKREIDDVIRRIRAAIAFYGLTEEDLGFRKRAEKTVASPTPPPPAPAKKKKRKSRYTERPLAGPVKR
;
A
#
# COMPACT_ATOMS: atom_id res chain seq x y z
N MET A 1 -44.76 -31.13 48.02
CA MET A 1 -43.75 -31.10 46.96
C MET A 1 -42.90 -29.84 47.14
N ALA A 2 -41.71 -29.96 47.74
CA ALA A 2 -40.83 -28.81 47.98
C ALA A 2 -39.82 -28.69 46.83
N SER A 3 -40.05 -27.75 45.91
CA SER A 3 -39.10 -27.44 44.84
C SER A 3 -37.95 -26.59 45.40
N LYS A 4 -36.77 -27.20 45.41
CA LYS A 4 -35.50 -26.68 45.91
C LYS A 4 -35.01 -25.52 45.01
N ALA A 5 -34.80 -24.34 45.60
CA ALA A 5 -34.32 -23.16 44.88
C ALA A 5 -32.90 -23.37 44.30
N PRO A 6 -32.57 -22.80 43.12
CA PRO A 6 -31.23 -22.87 42.56
C PRO A 6 -30.26 -22.01 43.39
N THR A 7 -29.36 -22.65 44.12
CA THR A 7 -28.26 -21.97 44.81
C THR A 7 -27.25 -21.48 43.77
N VAL A 8 -27.32 -20.20 43.40
CA VAL A 8 -26.27 -19.54 42.61
C VAL A 8 -25.03 -19.45 43.49
N ARG A 9 -24.05 -20.33 43.27
CA ARG A 9 -22.74 -20.23 43.94
C ARG A 9 -22.04 -18.95 43.46
N PRO A 10 -21.53 -18.11 44.37
CA PRO A 10 -20.73 -16.95 43.96
C PRO A 10 -19.47 -17.46 43.24
N ARG A 11 -19.28 -17.06 41.98
CA ARG A 11 -17.98 -17.20 41.30
C ARG A 11 -16.98 -16.41 42.13
N ARG A 12 -16.07 -17.10 42.82
CA ARG A 12 -14.91 -16.43 43.41
C ARG A 12 -14.07 -15.91 42.26
N ALA A 13 -14.12 -14.61 42.02
CA ALA A 13 -13.16 -13.94 41.16
C ALA A 13 -11.80 -14.05 41.86
N SER A 14 -10.92 -14.89 41.34
CA SER A 14 -9.50 -14.88 41.71
C SER A 14 -8.88 -13.63 41.10
N THR A 15 -8.18 -12.84 41.92
CA THR A 15 -7.38 -11.71 41.44
C THR A 15 -6.29 -12.23 40.51
N LYS A 16 -6.45 -12.01 39.20
CA LYS A 16 -5.42 -12.34 38.21
C LYS A 16 -4.18 -11.47 38.47
N THR A 17 -2.99 -12.03 38.28
CA THR A 17 -1.76 -11.22 38.32
C THR A 17 -1.68 -10.32 37.08
N TYR A 18 -0.88 -9.26 37.16
CA TYR A 18 -0.64 -8.37 36.02
C TYR A 18 -0.14 -9.14 34.78
N SER A 19 0.77 -10.09 34.96
CA SER A 19 1.28 -10.94 33.87
C SER A 19 0.18 -11.78 33.21
N GLN A 20 -0.69 -12.40 34.02
CA GLN A 20 -1.83 -13.18 33.52
C GLN A 20 -2.83 -12.32 32.74
N MET A 21 -3.04 -11.06 33.16
CA MET A 21 -3.88 -10.13 32.42
C MET A 21 -3.28 -9.77 31.06
N LEU A 22 -1.95 -9.57 30.98
CA LEU A 22 -1.29 -9.29 29.69
C LEU A 22 -1.40 -10.46 28.73
N GLU A 23 -1.16 -11.69 29.18
CA GLU A 23 -1.32 -12.90 28.35
C GLU A 23 -2.76 -13.04 27.81
N GLU A 24 -3.75 -12.77 28.65
CA GLU A 24 -5.15 -12.79 28.24
C GLU A 24 -5.50 -11.67 27.25
N ILE A 25 -4.94 -10.48 27.42
CA ILE A 25 -5.09 -9.38 26.46
C ILE A 25 -4.55 -9.79 25.09
N GLU A 26 -3.34 -10.37 25.03
CA GLU A 26 -2.77 -10.84 23.76
C GLU A 26 -3.62 -11.92 23.10
N LEU A 27 -4.11 -12.88 23.89
CA LEU A 27 -5.01 -13.92 23.40
C LEU A 27 -6.30 -13.32 22.83
N LEU A 28 -6.94 -12.41 23.57
CA LEU A 28 -8.18 -11.77 23.17
C LEU A 28 -7.99 -10.91 21.92
N GLN A 29 -6.86 -10.22 21.79
CA GLN A 29 -6.53 -9.45 20.59
C GLN A 29 -6.42 -10.36 19.36
N ARG A 30 -5.71 -11.50 19.46
CA ARG A 30 -5.62 -12.46 18.35
C ARG A 30 -6.98 -13.02 17.97
N GLN A 31 -7.81 -13.38 18.96
CA GLN A 31 -9.17 -13.86 18.72
C GLN A 31 -10.03 -12.80 18.03
N ALA A 32 -9.94 -11.54 18.46
CA ALA A 32 -10.66 -10.44 17.83
C ALA A 32 -10.23 -10.24 16.37
N GLU A 33 -8.94 -10.33 16.07
CA GLU A 33 -8.44 -10.25 14.70
C GLU A 33 -8.91 -11.41 13.82
N GLU A 34 -8.90 -12.63 14.34
CA GLU A 34 -9.42 -13.81 13.62
C GLU A 34 -10.90 -13.66 13.32
N MET A 35 -11.69 -13.22 14.30
CA MET A 35 -13.13 -12.96 14.12
C MET A 35 -13.36 -11.87 13.06
N ARG A 36 -12.62 -10.76 13.14
CA ARG A 36 -12.70 -9.68 12.14
C ARG A 36 -12.40 -10.18 10.72
N LYS A 37 -11.38 -11.04 10.54
CA LYS A 37 -11.05 -11.61 9.23
C LYS A 37 -12.20 -12.45 8.68
N ARG A 38 -12.80 -13.32 9.51
CA ARG A 38 -13.95 -14.15 9.13
C ARG A 38 -15.14 -13.31 8.71
N GLU A 39 -15.45 -12.25 9.46
CA GLU A 39 -16.55 -11.34 9.13
C GLU A 39 -16.29 -10.61 7.80
N ILE A 40 -15.06 -10.14 7.58
CA ILE A 40 -14.66 -9.51 6.31
C ILE A 40 -14.80 -10.49 5.15
N ASP A 41 -14.34 -11.73 5.30
CA ASP A 41 -14.45 -12.75 4.25
C ASP A 41 -15.90 -13.05 3.89
N ASP A 42 -16.79 -13.14 4.88
CA ASP A 42 -18.22 -13.33 4.66
C ASP A 42 -18.86 -12.13 3.94
N VAL A 43 -18.49 -10.91 4.32
CA VAL A 43 -18.95 -9.69 3.66
C VAL A 43 -18.45 -9.65 2.21
N ILE A 44 -17.17 -9.93 1.96
CA ILE A 44 -16.59 -10.00 0.62
C ILE A 44 -17.34 -11.03 -0.23
N ARG A 45 -17.63 -12.22 0.32
CA ARG A 45 -18.37 -13.27 -0.39
C ARG A 45 -19.77 -12.81 -0.81
N ARG A 46 -20.49 -12.10 0.06
CA ARG A 46 -21.81 -11.51 -0.26
C ARG A 46 -21.71 -10.42 -1.31
N ILE A 47 -20.72 -9.52 -1.21
CA ILE A 47 -20.50 -8.46 -2.21
C ILE A 47 -20.18 -9.08 -3.57
N ARG A 48 -19.30 -10.08 -3.63
CA ARG A 48 -18.97 -10.78 -4.88
C ARG A 48 -20.19 -11.43 -5.52
N ALA A 49 -21.06 -12.05 -4.71
CA ALA A 49 -22.32 -12.62 -5.21
C ALA A 49 -23.24 -11.52 -5.79
N ALA A 50 -23.36 -10.37 -5.12
CA ALA A 50 -24.14 -9.25 -5.63
C ALA A 50 -23.56 -8.68 -6.94
N ILE A 51 -22.23 -8.52 -7.02
CA ILE A 51 -21.55 -8.09 -8.24
C ILE A 51 -21.87 -9.02 -9.40
N ALA A 52 -21.76 -10.34 -9.19
CA ALA A 52 -22.03 -11.33 -10.23
C ALA A 52 -23.52 -11.38 -10.62
N PHE A 53 -24.43 -11.25 -9.66
CA PHE A 53 -25.87 -11.31 -9.90
C PHE A 53 -26.39 -10.10 -10.68
N TYR A 54 -25.91 -8.90 -10.35
CA TYR A 54 -26.36 -7.66 -10.97
C TYR A 54 -25.45 -7.18 -12.11
N GLY A 55 -24.32 -7.86 -12.36
CA GLY A 55 -23.35 -7.46 -13.38
C GLY A 55 -22.67 -6.11 -13.08
N LEU A 56 -22.45 -5.79 -11.80
CA LEU A 56 -21.86 -4.51 -11.40
C LEU A 56 -20.40 -4.42 -11.84
N THR A 57 -20.01 -3.25 -12.32
CA THR A 57 -18.62 -2.95 -12.67
C THR A 57 -17.94 -2.10 -11.61
N GLU A 58 -16.61 -1.94 -11.71
CA GLU A 58 -15.85 -1.03 -10.84
C GLU A 58 -16.35 0.41 -10.94
N GLU A 59 -16.94 0.79 -12.07
CA GLU A 59 -17.48 2.12 -12.35
C GLU A 59 -18.79 2.35 -11.59
N ASP A 60 -19.67 1.34 -11.56
CA ASP A 60 -20.93 1.37 -10.80
C ASP A 60 -20.71 1.45 -9.29
N LEU A 61 -19.58 0.93 -8.82
CA LEU A 61 -19.17 0.96 -7.42
C LEU A 61 -18.33 2.21 -7.08
N GLY A 62 -18.06 3.09 -8.05
CA GLY A 62 -17.35 4.35 -7.85
C GLY A 62 -15.84 4.22 -7.66
N PHE A 63 -15.23 3.07 -8.01
CA PHE A 63 -13.78 2.85 -7.87
C PHE A 63 -12.94 3.51 -8.97
N ARG A 64 -13.57 4.02 -10.02
CA ARG A 64 -12.86 4.71 -11.10
C ARG A 64 -12.28 6.02 -10.56
N LYS A 65 -10.96 6.06 -10.34
CA LYS A 65 -10.24 7.31 -10.06
C LYS A 65 -10.52 8.29 -11.18
N ARG A 66 -11.17 9.41 -10.85
CA ARG A 66 -11.21 10.58 -11.73
C ARG A 66 -9.75 10.94 -11.97
N ALA A 67 -9.27 10.85 -13.21
CA ALA A 67 -7.98 11.40 -13.56
C ALA A 67 -8.07 12.89 -13.17
N GLU A 68 -7.40 13.28 -12.09
CA GLU A 68 -7.15 14.68 -11.82
C GLU A 68 -6.49 15.21 -13.08
N LYS A 69 -7.19 16.11 -13.76
CA LYS A 69 -6.55 16.93 -14.79
C LYS A 69 -5.47 17.69 -14.03
N THR A 70 -4.25 17.18 -14.09
CA THR A 70 -3.07 17.97 -13.80
C THR A 70 -3.16 19.14 -14.76
N VAL A 71 -3.67 20.28 -14.27
CA VAL A 71 -3.49 21.57 -14.92
C VAL A 71 -1.99 21.66 -15.16
N ALA A 72 -1.59 21.51 -16.42
CA ALA A 72 -0.20 21.57 -16.81
C ALA A 72 0.36 22.88 -16.26
N SER A 73 1.24 22.78 -15.27
CA SER A 73 1.99 23.94 -14.82
C SER A 73 2.79 24.45 -16.03
N PRO A 74 2.81 25.77 -16.30
CA PRO A 74 3.48 26.30 -17.48
C PRO A 74 4.95 25.90 -17.43
N THR A 75 5.40 25.16 -18.45
CA THR A 75 6.81 24.82 -18.66
C THR A 75 7.65 26.10 -18.64
N PRO A 76 8.74 26.18 -17.86
CA PRO A 76 9.63 27.34 -17.88
C PRO A 76 10.27 27.48 -19.28
N PRO A 77 10.50 28.72 -19.76
CA PRO A 77 11.05 28.94 -21.09
C PRO A 77 12.46 28.35 -21.23
N PRO A 78 12.85 27.88 -22.42
CA PRO A 78 14.16 27.28 -22.63
C PRO A 78 15.29 28.31 -22.42
N PRO A 79 16.45 27.89 -21.90
CA PRO A 79 17.58 28.79 -21.69
C PRO A 79 18.16 29.29 -23.02
N ALA A 80 18.51 30.58 -23.05
CA ALA A 80 19.02 31.26 -24.25
C ALA A 80 20.34 30.63 -24.78
N PRO A 81 20.58 30.66 -26.10
CA PRO A 81 21.71 29.95 -26.72
C PRO A 81 23.04 30.63 -26.38
N ALA A 82 23.95 29.88 -25.73
CA ALA A 82 25.31 30.32 -25.46
C ALA A 82 26.11 30.49 -26.77
N LYS A 83 26.58 31.71 -27.05
CA LYS A 83 27.44 32.02 -28.21
C LYS A 83 28.78 31.29 -28.09
N LYS A 84 28.97 30.21 -28.85
CA LYS A 84 30.26 29.50 -28.94
C LYS A 84 31.25 30.32 -29.78
N LYS A 85 32.32 30.81 -29.14
CA LYS A 85 33.46 31.47 -29.80
C LYS A 85 34.14 30.51 -30.78
N LYS A 86 34.24 30.92 -32.06
CA LYS A 86 34.98 30.21 -33.12
C LYS A 86 36.46 30.09 -32.72
N ARG A 87 36.96 28.86 -32.50
CA ARG A 87 38.41 28.59 -32.50
C ARG A 87 38.80 28.19 -33.91
N LYS A 88 39.64 29.03 -34.53
CA LYS A 88 40.19 28.84 -35.87
C LYS A 88 41.05 27.57 -35.88
N SER A 89 40.66 26.60 -36.70
CA SER A 89 41.45 25.42 -37.04
C SER A 89 42.74 25.85 -37.73
N ARG A 90 43.89 25.39 -37.24
CA ARG A 90 45.17 25.53 -37.92
C ARG A 90 45.68 24.12 -38.19
N TYR A 91 45.85 23.80 -39.47
CA TYR A 91 46.56 22.63 -40.02
C TYR A 91 45.76 21.31 -39.92
N THR A 92 45.07 20.80 -40.95
CA THR A 92 45.39 20.55 -42.37
C THR A 92 46.65 19.70 -42.54
N GLU A 93 46.47 18.57 -43.24
CA GLU A 93 47.48 17.67 -43.81
C GLU A 93 48.27 16.77 -42.82
N ARG A 94 47.77 15.55 -42.67
CA ARG A 94 48.58 14.33 -42.51
C ARG A 94 48.86 13.87 -43.94
N PRO A 95 50.08 13.44 -44.37
CA PRO A 95 50.35 12.00 -44.28
C PRO A 95 51.86 11.54 -44.31
N LEU A 96 52.00 10.21 -44.15
CA LEU A 96 53.09 9.30 -44.59
C LEU A 96 54.36 9.07 -43.73
N ALA A 97 54.43 7.84 -43.21
CA ALA A 97 55.55 6.88 -43.32
C ALA A 97 56.89 7.08 -42.57
N GLY A 98 57.02 6.34 -41.44
CA GLY A 98 58.18 5.51 -41.00
C GLY A 98 59.57 6.12 -40.73
N PRO A 99 60.55 5.37 -40.15
CA PRO A 99 60.51 3.98 -39.69
C PRO A 99 60.89 3.77 -38.19
N VAL A 100 60.87 2.50 -37.82
CA VAL A 100 61.06 1.87 -36.51
C VAL A 100 62.56 1.59 -36.20
N LYS A 101 62.90 1.59 -34.90
CA LYS A 101 64.08 1.00 -34.20
C LYS A 101 65.43 1.73 -34.27
N ARG A 102 66.07 1.89 -33.11
CA ARG A 102 66.95 0.88 -32.49
C ARG A 102 66.87 0.94 -30.98
#